data_AF-A0A3A8I5W8-F1
#
_entry.id   AF-A0A3A8I5W8-F1
#
_cell.length_a   1.000
_cell.length_b   1.000
_cell.length_c   1.000
_cell.angle_alpha   90.00
_cell.angle_beta   90.00
_cell.angle_gamma   90.00
#
_symmetry.space_group_name_H-M   'P 1'
#
loop_
_entity.id
_entity.type
_entity.pdbx_description
1 polymer ?
#
loop_
_entity_poly.entity_id
_entity_poly.type
_entity_poly.pdbx_seq_one_letter_code
_entity_poly.pdbx_strand_id
1 'polypeptide(L)' 'MSLQLNTLFVTTDGAYLRKDHETVVVRVEEATRVQVPLQHLASVVCFGRVG' A
#
# COMPACT_ATOMS: atom_id res chain seq x y z
N MET A 1 8.63 18.98 -10.20
CA MET A 1 8.00 17.69 -9.88
C MET A 1 8.69 17.17 -8.62
N SER A 2 8.03 17.20 -7.46
CA SER A 2 8.63 16.77 -6.19
C SER A 2 8.32 15.30 -5.95
N LEU A 3 9.35 14.47 -5.82
CA LEU A 3 9.20 13.06 -5.45
C LEU A 3 9.05 12.97 -3.93
N GLN A 4 7.97 12.38 -3.41
CA GLN A 4 7.87 12.11 -1.98
C GLN A 4 8.52 10.78 -1.62
N LEU A 5 9.23 10.76 -0.49
CA LEU A 5 9.97 9.60 0.01
C LEU A 5 9.21 8.82 1.09
N ASN A 6 7.86 8.82 1.02
CA ASN A 6 7.08 8.11 2.03
C ASN A 6 7.24 6.60 1.84
N THR A 7 7.29 5.89 2.96
CA THR A 7 7.29 4.43 2.99
C THR A 7 5.97 3.96 3.59
N LEU A 8 5.24 3.11 2.85
CA LEU A 8 4.04 2.46 3.35
C LEU A 8 4.44 1.13 4.02
N PHE A 9 4.31 1.05 5.34
CA PHE A 9 4.50 -0.19 6.07
C PHE A 9 3.16 -0.93 6.20
N VAL A 10 3.12 -2.17 5.70
CA VAL A 10 1.96 -3.06 5.77
C VAL A 10 2.30 -4.18 6.73
N THR A 11 1.80 -4.07 7.95
CA THR A 11 2.11 -4.99 9.07
C THR A 11 0.96 -5.93 9.40
N THR A 12 -0.19 -5.78 8.73
CA THR A 12 -1.39 -6.57 8.99
C THR A 12 -1.33 -7.89 8.21
N ASP A 13 -1.35 -9.01 8.93
CA ASP A 13 -1.50 -10.33 8.33
C ASP A 13 -2.82 -10.47 7.57
N GLY A 14 -2.78 -11.12 6.41
CA GLY A 14 -3.93 -11.27 5.53
C GLY A 14 -4.27 -10.00 4.75
N ALA A 15 -3.41 -8.97 4.78
CA ALA A 15 -3.56 -7.82 3.91
C ALA A 15 -3.30 -8.21 2.45
N TYR A 16 -4.04 -7.57 1.53
CA TYR A 16 -3.87 -7.71 0.10
C TYR A 16 -3.62 -6.34 -0.54
N LEU A 17 -2.55 -6.23 -1.30
CA LEU A 17 -2.18 -5.05 -2.06
C LEU A 17 -2.64 -5.21 -3.51
N ARG A 18 -3.28 -4.18 -4.04
CA ARG A 18 -3.51 -4.07 -5.48
C ARG A 18 -3.14 -2.69 -5.99
N LYS A 19 -2.64 -2.65 -7.21
CA LYS A 19 -2.60 -1.42 -7.98
C LYS A 19 -4.00 -1.10 -8.45
N ASP A 20 -4.42 0.15 -8.26
CA ASP A 20 -5.61 0.72 -8.86
C ASP A 20 -5.24 2.08 -9.45
N HIS A 21 -5.23 2.18 -10.79
CA HIS A 21 -4.70 3.33 -11.51
C HIS A 21 -3.28 3.68 -11.02
N GLU A 22 -3.04 4.92 -10.59
CA GLU A 22 -1.77 5.38 -10.02
C GLU A 22 -1.77 5.35 -8.49
N THR A 23 -2.59 4.48 -7.89
CA THR A 23 -2.66 4.29 -6.44
C THR A 23 -2.37 2.85 -6.04
N VAL A 24 -1.83 2.67 -4.84
CA VAL A 24 -1.81 1.37 -4.15
C VAL A 24 -3.00 1.31 -3.21
N VAL A 25 -3.75 0.22 -3.26
CA VAL A 25 -4.90 -0.05 -2.39
C VAL A 25 -4.55 -1.22 -1.48
N VAL A 26 -4.66 -1.01 -0.17
CA VAL A 26 -4.51 -2.05 0.85
C VAL A 26 -5.91 -2.50 1.27
N ARG A 27 -6.19 -3.79 1.11
CA ARG A 27 -7.42 -4.44 1.57
C ARG A 27 -7.11 -5.35 2.73
N VAL A 28 -8.02 -5.38 3.70
CA VAL A 28 -7.99 -6.31 4.85
C VAL A 28 -9.44 -6.73 5.08
N GLU A 29 -9.69 -8.05 5.16
CA GLU A 29 -11.05 -8.60 5.32
C GLU A 29 -12.00 -8.10 4.23
N GLU A 30 -11.55 -8.14 2.97
CA GLU A 30 -12.29 -7.67 1.79
C GLU A 30 -12.64 -6.16 1.76
N ALA A 31 -12.32 -5.41 2.82
CA ALA A 31 -12.54 -3.97 2.89
C ALA A 31 -11.27 -3.19 2.51
N THR A 32 -11.43 -2.13 1.72
CA THR A 32 -10.34 -1.16 1.48
C THR A 32 -10.07 -0.40 2.78
N ARG A 33 -8.83 -0.50 3.28
CA ARG A 33 -8.40 0.23 4.48
C ARG A 33 -7.60 1.49 4.13
N VAL A 34 -6.78 1.39 3.08
CA VAL A 34 -5.88 2.46 2.67
C VAL A 34 -5.84 2.53 1.14
N GLN A 35 -5.82 3.75 0.60
CA GLN A 35 -5.55 4.00 -0.82
C GLN A 35 -4.59 5.20 -0.90
N VAL A 36 -3.42 5.00 -1.49
CA VAL A 36 -2.36 6.02 -1.54
C VAL A 36 -1.84 6.18 -2.97
N PRO A 37 -1.67 7.41 -3.48
CA PRO A 37 -0.99 7.63 -4.75
C PRO A 37 0.43 7.07 -4.75
N LEU A 38 0.81 6.35 -5.81
CA LEU A 38 2.14 5.79 -5.99
C LEU A 38 3.21 6.88 -6.11
N GLN A 39 2.87 8.03 -6.71
CA GLN A 39 3.78 9.17 -6.78
C GLN A 39 4.19 9.71 -5.40
N HIS A 40 3.41 9.39 -4.35
CA HIS A 40 3.70 9.76 -2.96
C HIS A 40 4.58 8.74 -2.23
N LEU A 41 4.79 7.55 -2.82
CA LEU A 41 5.47 6.43 -2.18
C LEU A 41 6.81 6.17 -2.86
N ALA A 42 7.88 6.16 -2.07
CA ALA A 42 9.17 5.65 -2.52
C ALA A 42 9.32 4.16 -2.27
N SER A 43 8.66 3.63 -1.24
CA SER A 43 8.71 2.19 -0.95
C SER A 43 7.45 1.68 -0.25
N VAL A 44 7.23 0.37 -0.38
CA VAL A 44 6.21 -0.38 0.36
C VAL A 44 6.93 -1.55 1.01
N VAL A 45 6.73 -1.73 2.32
CA VAL A 45 7.37 -2.78 3.10
C VAL A 45 6.29 -3.65 3.72
N CYS A 46 6.29 -4.94 3.40
CA CYS A 46 5.31 -5.91 3.86
C CYS A 46 5.89 -6.78 4.97
N PHE A 47 5.15 -6.98 6.05
CA PHE A 47 5.48 -7.93 7.12
C PHE A 47 4.40 -9.01 7.20
N GLY A 48 4.84 -10.26 7.43
CA GLY A 48 3.93 -11.38 7.59
C GLY A 48 3.30 -11.82 6.26
N ARG A 49 2.05 -12.29 6.31
CA ARG A 49 1.32 -12.80 5.14
C ARG A 49 0.60 -11.68 4.41
N VAL A 50 1.29 -11.03 3.48
CA VAL A 50 0.71 -9.99 2.60
C VAL A 50 0.70 -10.49 1.15
N GLY A 51 -0.45 -10.37 0.49
CA GLY A 51 -0.67 -10.78 -0.90
C GLY A 51 -0.75 -9.62 -1.88
#